data_AF-A0A5N6P3Q9-F1
#
_entry.id   AF-A0A5N6P3Q9-F1
#
_cell.length_a   1.000
_cell.length_b   1.000
_cell.length_c   1.000
_cell.angle_alpha   90.00
_cell.angle_beta   90.00
_cell.angle_gamma   90.00
#
_symmetry.space_group_name_H-M   'P 1'
#
loop_
_entity.id
_entity.type
_entity.pdbx_description
1 polymer ?
#
loop_
_entity_poly.entity_id
_entity_poly.type
_entity_poly.pdbx_seq_one_letter_code
_entity_poly.pdbx_strand_id
1 'polypeptide(L)'
;MDPPTSWDSLRNKARKLEAQLDDQMHLYRKLISSKVDEGNENNLGSRVEQLLKELHHVISQMQAWVSSGGSEIFSHTLTRHQEIHHDLSQEFNRLRSSLRAKREHASLLEDFREFDRTRLDLEEGGGSQEQSLLKERATLMRSTGQIDGVISQAQETLGTLVFQRSTFGGINSKLTNVSSRLPTVSEQHSLSNKEEKIDGHNHSFISCFGLHVSNLDLLVD
;
A
#
# COMPACT_ATOMS: atom_id res chain seq x y z
N MET A 1 -10.13 32.71 -26.57
CA MET A 1 -9.06 32.65 -25.55
C MET A 1 -9.57 31.74 -24.46
N ASP A 2 -9.10 30.50 -24.44
CA ASP A 2 -9.45 29.57 -23.36
C ASP A 2 -9.00 30.16 -22.02
N PRO A 3 -9.81 30.03 -20.94
CA PRO A 3 -9.42 30.54 -19.64
C PRO A 3 -8.07 29.91 -19.23
N PRO A 4 -7.15 30.69 -18.61
CA PRO A 4 -5.86 30.17 -18.18
C PRO A 4 -6.11 28.94 -17.31
N THR A 5 -5.49 27.82 -17.69
CA THR A 5 -5.67 26.54 -17.00
C THR A 5 -5.40 26.74 -15.52
N SER A 6 -6.47 26.74 -14.72
CA SER A 6 -6.35 27.00 -13.28
C SER A 6 -5.58 25.87 -12.62
N TRP A 7 -4.71 26.22 -11.67
CA TRP A 7 -3.95 25.27 -10.87
C TRP A 7 -4.84 24.15 -10.29
N ASP A 8 -6.03 24.49 -9.78
CA ASP A 8 -6.97 23.52 -9.23
C ASP A 8 -7.49 22.54 -10.28
N SER A 9 -7.64 22.98 -11.53
CA SER A 9 -8.04 22.11 -12.65
C SER A 9 -6.95 21.08 -12.95
N LEU A 10 -5.69 21.51 -13.03
CA LEU A 10 -4.55 20.61 -13.24
C LEU A 10 -4.40 19.61 -12.09
N ARG A 11 -4.50 20.09 -10.85
CA ARG A 11 -4.42 19.26 -9.64
C ARG A 11 -5.54 18.21 -9.59
N ASN A 12 -6.77 18.60 -9.92
CA ASN A 12 -7.89 17.66 -9.96
C ASN A 12 -7.72 16.64 -11.09
N LYS A 13 -7.19 17.06 -12.25
CA LYS A 13 -6.87 16.15 -13.34
C LYS A 13 -5.78 15.15 -12.94
N ALA A 14 -4.71 15.59 -12.28
CA ALA A 14 -3.63 14.73 -11.79
C ALA A 14 -4.17 13.66 -10.83
N ARG A 15 -4.94 14.06 -9.81
CA ARG A 15 -5.55 13.11 -8.85
C ARG A 15 -6.47 12.08 -9.50
N LYS A 16 -7.25 12.50 -10.51
CA LYS A 16 -8.13 11.60 -11.25
C LYS A 16 -7.32 10.58 -12.05
N LEU A 17 -6.22 11.01 -12.67
CA LEU A 17 -5.32 10.12 -13.40
C LEU A 17 -4.59 9.16 -12.47
N GLU A 18 -4.13 9.62 -11.30
CA GLU A 18 -3.53 8.78 -10.25
C GLU A 18 -4.49 7.68 -9.81
N ALA A 19 -5.73 8.03 -9.45
CA ALA A 19 -6.73 7.05 -9.03
C ALA A 19 -7.03 6.01 -10.13
N GLN A 20 -7.18 6.45 -11.38
CA GLN A 20 -7.37 5.53 -12.50
C GLN A 20 -6.16 4.63 -12.71
N LEU A 21 -4.95 5.17 -12.55
CA LEU A 21 -3.71 4.42 -12.72
C LEU A 21 -3.57 3.35 -11.63
N ASP A 22 -3.91 3.66 -10.39
CA ASP A 22 -3.94 2.70 -9.28
C ASP A 22 -4.90 1.53 -9.54
N ASP A 23 -6.10 1.83 -10.04
CA ASP A 23 -7.10 0.82 -10.41
C ASP A 23 -6.56 -0.10 -11.53
N GLN A 24 -6.00 0.49 -12.59
CA GLN A 24 -5.42 -0.30 -13.69
C GLN A 24 -4.22 -1.13 -13.21
N MET A 25 -3.39 -0.58 -12.31
CA MET A 25 -2.26 -1.30 -11.72
C MET A 25 -2.73 -2.49 -10.89
N HIS A 26 -3.84 -2.34 -10.16
CA HIS A 26 -4.45 -3.45 -9.42
C HIS A 26 -4.94 -4.56 -10.35
N LEU A 27 -5.61 -4.21 -11.45
CA LEU A 27 -6.00 -5.17 -12.49
C LEU A 27 -4.78 -5.86 -13.11
N TYR A 28 -3.70 -5.12 -13.33
CA TYR A 28 -2.46 -5.66 -13.92
C TYR A 28 -1.79 -6.65 -12.96
N ARG A 29 -1.74 -6.34 -11.66
CA ARG A 29 -1.29 -7.28 -10.61
C ARG A 29 -2.14 -8.55 -10.58
N LYS A 30 -3.46 -8.42 -10.69
CA LYS A 30 -4.38 -9.58 -10.74
C LYS A 30 -4.14 -10.43 -11.98
N LEU A 31 -3.88 -9.80 -13.13
CA LEU A 31 -3.52 -10.50 -14.36
C LEU A 31 -2.23 -11.30 -14.21
N ILE A 32 -1.20 -10.72 -13.59
CA ILE A 32 0.08 -11.41 -13.30
C ILE A 32 -0.11 -12.63 -12.39
N SER A 33 -1.15 -12.65 -11.56
CA SER A 33 -1.47 -13.79 -10.70
C SER A 33 -2.33 -14.85 -11.38
N SER A 34 -3.12 -14.46 -12.39
CA SER A 34 -3.95 -15.37 -13.19
C SER A 34 -3.11 -16.03 -14.30
N LYS A 35 -3.49 -17.23 -14.77
CA LYS A 35 -2.94 -17.76 -16.02
C LYS A 35 -3.21 -16.74 -17.14
N VAL A 36 -2.15 -16.35 -17.83
CA VAL A 36 -2.09 -15.16 -18.70
C VAL A 36 -2.80 -15.43 -20.03
N ASP A 37 -3.74 -14.56 -20.38
CA ASP A 37 -4.17 -14.33 -21.76
C ASP A 37 -3.37 -13.13 -22.32
N GLU A 38 -2.53 -13.37 -23.32
CA GLU A 38 -1.55 -12.38 -23.82
C GLU A 38 -2.22 -11.15 -24.44
N GLY A 39 -3.43 -11.30 -24.99
CA GLY A 39 -4.18 -10.19 -25.58
C GLY A 39 -4.59 -9.16 -24.53
N ASN A 40 -5.09 -9.62 -23.39
CA ASN A 40 -5.52 -8.77 -22.29
C ASN A 40 -4.33 -8.08 -21.59
N GLU A 41 -3.17 -8.74 -21.52
CA GLU A 41 -1.92 -8.16 -21.00
C GLU A 41 -1.48 -6.93 -21.77
N ASN A 42 -1.36 -7.06 -23.09
CA ASN A 42 -0.85 -5.97 -23.94
C ASN A 42 -1.81 -4.77 -23.94
N ASN A 43 -3.12 -5.02 -23.91
CA ASN A 43 -4.12 -3.97 -23.80
C ASN A 43 -4.01 -3.21 -22.48
N LEU A 44 -3.96 -3.94 -21.35
CA LEU A 44 -3.87 -3.31 -20.04
C LEU A 44 -2.52 -2.62 -19.82
N GLY A 45 -1.42 -3.23 -20.26
CA GLY A 45 -0.08 -2.65 -20.19
C GLY A 45 0.04 -1.35 -21.00
N SER A 46 -0.49 -1.32 -22.23
CA SER A 46 -0.51 -0.10 -23.05
C SER A 46 -1.42 0.98 -22.47
N ARG A 47 -2.55 0.60 -21.85
CA ARG A 47 -3.44 1.54 -21.15
C ARG A 47 -2.75 2.20 -19.95
N VAL A 48 -2.03 1.42 -19.14
CA VAL A 48 -1.23 1.92 -18.01
C VAL A 48 -0.13 2.86 -18.49
N GLU A 49 0.58 2.50 -19.56
CA GLU A 49 1.63 3.35 -20.15
C GLU A 49 1.06 4.68 -20.68
N GLN A 50 -0.11 4.65 -21.30
CA GLN A 50 -0.79 5.86 -21.76
C GLN A 50 -1.19 6.77 -20.59
N LEU A 51 -1.74 6.21 -19.51
CA LEU A 51 -2.10 6.98 -18.31
C LEU A 51 -0.87 7.60 -17.64
N LEU A 52 0.25 6.86 -17.56
CA LEU A 52 1.52 7.38 -17.06
C LEU A 52 2.04 8.57 -17.89
N LYS A 53 1.93 8.50 -19.22
CA LYS A 53 2.31 9.61 -20.12
C LYS A 53 1.40 10.82 -19.92
N GLU A 54 0.09 10.59 -19.78
CA GLU A 54 -0.86 11.68 -19.55
C GLU A 54 -0.64 12.36 -18.19
N LEU A 55 -0.40 11.59 -17.13
CA LEU A 55 -0.10 12.12 -15.80
C LEU A 55 1.20 12.94 -15.83
N HIS A 56 2.25 12.42 -16.48
CA HIS A 56 3.50 13.16 -16.68
C HIS A 56 3.26 14.50 -17.40
N HIS A 57 2.45 14.50 -18.45
CA HIS A 57 2.13 15.71 -19.20
C HIS A 57 1.41 16.74 -18.32
N VAL A 58 0.45 16.33 -17.49
CA VAL A 58 -0.21 17.22 -16.53
C VAL A 58 0.78 17.77 -15.51
N ILE A 59 1.70 16.94 -14.99
CA ILE A 59 2.75 17.37 -14.07
C ILE A 59 3.68 18.40 -14.75
N SER A 60 4.02 18.23 -16.03
CA SER A 60 4.80 19.22 -16.78
C SER A 60 4.05 20.54 -16.92
N GLN A 61 2.73 20.51 -17.14
CA GLN A 61 1.91 21.73 -17.17
C GLN A 61 1.87 22.42 -15.79
N MET A 62 1.76 21.64 -14.71
CA MET A 62 1.83 22.16 -13.34
C MET A 62 3.20 22.80 -13.05
N GLN A 63 4.29 22.18 -13.51
CA GLN A 63 5.65 22.73 -13.42
C GLN A 63 5.76 24.06 -14.17
N ALA A 64 5.30 24.13 -15.42
CA ALA A 64 5.31 25.36 -16.20
C ALA A 64 4.50 26.48 -15.52
N TRP A 65 3.35 26.12 -14.93
CA TRP A 65 2.50 27.06 -14.21
C TRP A 65 3.22 27.63 -12.97
N VAL A 66 3.84 26.78 -12.15
CA VAL A 66 4.63 27.23 -10.99
C VAL A 66 5.79 28.12 -11.44
N SER A 67 6.54 27.72 -12.48
CA SER A 67 7.65 28.50 -13.02
C SER A 67 7.24 29.85 -13.63
N SER A 68 5.99 30.00 -14.07
CA SER A 68 5.47 31.24 -14.68
C SER A 68 5.06 32.34 -13.68
N GLY A 69 5.29 32.12 -12.39
CA GLY A 69 4.91 33.06 -11.31
C GLY A 69 3.88 32.49 -10.33
N GLY A 70 3.71 31.17 -10.29
CA GLY A 70 2.89 30.51 -9.27
C GLY A 70 3.53 30.65 -7.88
N SER A 71 2.70 30.77 -6.85
CA SER A 71 3.16 30.83 -5.46
C SER A 71 3.96 29.58 -5.07
N GLU A 72 5.05 29.76 -4.33
CA GLU A 72 5.91 28.69 -3.82
C GLU A 72 5.15 27.66 -2.96
N ILE A 73 3.99 28.05 -2.42
CA ILE A 73 3.05 27.19 -1.70
C ILE A 73 2.62 25.97 -2.54
N PHE A 74 2.60 26.09 -3.86
CA PHE A 74 2.21 25.01 -4.78
C PHE A 74 3.36 24.07 -5.14
N SER A 75 4.62 24.48 -4.89
CA SER A 75 5.83 23.70 -5.20
C SER A 75 5.82 22.34 -4.51
N HIS A 76 5.50 22.28 -3.21
CA HIS A 76 5.40 21.01 -2.48
C HIS A 76 4.33 20.07 -3.07
N THR A 77 3.19 20.62 -3.51
CA THR A 77 2.13 19.80 -4.12
C THR A 77 2.60 19.24 -5.47
N LEU A 78 3.35 20.02 -6.24
CA LEU A 78 3.96 19.56 -7.49
C LEU A 78 4.99 18.45 -7.24
N THR A 79 5.90 18.64 -6.29
CA THR A 79 6.88 17.62 -5.89
C THR A 79 6.19 16.32 -5.52
N ARG A 80 5.09 16.39 -4.75
CA ARG A 80 4.32 15.20 -4.39
C ARG A 80 3.76 14.45 -5.60
N HIS A 81 3.23 15.16 -6.59
CA HIS A 81 2.74 14.53 -7.82
C HIS A 81 3.89 13.92 -8.65
N GLN A 82 5.08 14.53 -8.65
CA GLN A 82 6.28 13.98 -9.29
C GLN A 82 6.75 12.69 -8.62
N GLU A 83 6.77 12.65 -7.28
CA GLU A 83 7.10 11.46 -6.49
C GLU A 83 6.12 10.32 -6.78
N ILE A 84 4.82 10.59 -6.73
CA ILE A 84 3.77 9.60 -7.03
C ILE A 84 3.94 9.06 -8.45
N HIS A 85 4.16 9.92 -9.44
CA HIS A 85 4.40 9.49 -10.82
C HIS A 85 5.63 8.60 -10.96
N HIS A 86 6.71 8.94 -10.25
CA HIS A 86 7.94 8.15 -10.23
C HIS A 86 7.71 6.76 -9.63
N ASP A 87 7.08 6.70 -8.45
CA ASP A 87 6.78 5.46 -7.73
C ASP A 87 5.89 4.53 -8.59
N LEU A 88 4.83 5.08 -9.20
CA LEU A 88 3.93 4.32 -10.07
C LEU A 88 4.64 3.81 -11.33
N SER A 89 5.54 4.62 -11.91
CA SER A 89 6.35 4.21 -13.05
C SER A 89 7.31 3.08 -12.69
N GLN A 90 7.96 3.17 -11.52
CA GLN A 90 8.86 2.13 -11.04
C GLN A 90 8.10 0.84 -10.74
N GLU A 91 6.94 0.93 -10.09
CA GLU A 91 6.10 -0.22 -9.81
C GLU A 91 5.67 -0.91 -11.10
N PHE A 92 5.21 -0.17 -12.10
CA PHE A 92 4.80 -0.74 -13.39
C PHE A 92 5.94 -1.52 -14.07
N ASN A 93 7.15 -0.95 -14.08
CA ASN A 93 8.33 -1.62 -14.63
C ASN A 93 8.65 -2.91 -13.87
N ARG A 94 8.57 -2.90 -12.53
CA ARG A 94 8.75 -4.09 -11.71
C ARG A 94 7.72 -5.17 -12.04
N LEU A 95 6.46 -4.78 -12.23
CA LEU A 95 5.38 -5.70 -12.60
C LEU A 95 5.59 -6.30 -14.00
N ARG A 96 6.01 -5.50 -14.99
CA ARG A 96 6.37 -6.00 -16.33
C ARG A 96 7.52 -7.01 -16.28
N SER A 97 8.57 -6.73 -15.51
CA SER A 97 9.70 -7.65 -15.35
C SER A 97 9.28 -8.94 -14.66
N SER A 98 8.44 -8.87 -13.62
CA SER A 98 7.90 -10.05 -12.94
C SER A 98 7.07 -10.92 -13.88
N LEU A 99 6.24 -10.29 -14.71
CA LEU A 99 5.42 -11.00 -15.69
C LEU A 99 6.28 -11.71 -16.75
N ARG A 100 7.31 -11.02 -17.27
CA ARG A 100 8.26 -11.61 -18.21
C ARG A 100 8.96 -12.83 -17.61
N ALA A 101 9.48 -12.73 -16.39
CA ALA A 101 10.13 -13.85 -15.71
C ALA A 101 9.18 -15.04 -15.51
N LYS A 102 7.90 -14.80 -15.18
CA LYS A 102 6.89 -15.87 -15.10
C LYS A 102 6.60 -16.51 -16.45
N ARG A 103 6.55 -15.73 -17.53
CA ARG A 103 6.35 -16.26 -18.88
C ARG A 103 7.53 -17.11 -19.33
N GLU A 104 8.75 -16.63 -19.12
CA GLU A 104 9.98 -17.39 -19.40
C GLU A 104 9.99 -18.71 -18.63
N HIS A 105 9.67 -18.69 -17.34
CA HIS A 105 9.57 -19.92 -16.54
C HIS A 105 8.46 -20.86 -17.03
N ALA A 106 7.30 -20.33 -17.43
CA ALA A 106 6.21 -21.13 -17.97
C ALA A 106 6.59 -21.78 -19.33
N SER A 107 7.24 -21.03 -20.21
CA SER A 107 7.72 -21.51 -21.51
C SER A 107 8.80 -22.59 -21.35
N LEU A 108 9.73 -22.43 -20.40
CA LEU A 108 10.70 -23.48 -20.07
C LEU A 108 10.00 -24.76 -19.58
N LEU A 109 9.02 -24.65 -18.68
CA LEU A 109 8.26 -25.81 -18.21
C LEU A 109 7.43 -26.48 -19.32
N GLU A 110 6.94 -25.70 -20.27
CA GLU A 110 6.24 -26.22 -21.45
C GLU A 110 7.20 -27.02 -22.35
N ASP A 111 8.38 -26.49 -22.62
CA ASP A 111 9.44 -27.17 -23.37
C ASP A 111 9.88 -28.47 -22.69
N PHE A 112 10.04 -28.47 -21.35
CA PHE A 112 10.29 -29.69 -20.59
C PHE A 112 9.14 -30.72 -20.69
N ARG A 113 7.89 -30.26 -20.69
CA ARG A 113 6.72 -31.14 -20.83
C ARG A 113 6.62 -31.71 -22.24
N GLU A 114 6.92 -30.92 -23.26
CA GLU A 114 6.95 -31.35 -24.65
C GLU A 114 8.10 -32.34 -24.88
N PHE A 115 9.27 -32.09 -24.30
CA PHE A 115 10.38 -33.06 -24.31
C PHE A 115 10.01 -34.39 -23.63
N ASP A 116 9.39 -34.36 -22.45
CA ASP A 116 8.94 -35.58 -21.78
C ASP A 116 7.86 -36.31 -22.60
N ARG A 117 6.93 -35.56 -23.23
CA ARG A 117 5.87 -36.13 -24.07
C ARG A 117 6.42 -36.76 -25.35
N THR A 118 7.32 -36.08 -26.05
CA THR A 118 7.96 -36.63 -27.26
C THR A 118 8.76 -37.87 -26.93
N ARG A 119 9.48 -37.90 -25.79
CA ARG A 119 10.16 -39.12 -25.33
C ARG A 119 9.19 -40.26 -25.05
N LEU A 120 8.01 -39.97 -24.50
CA LEU A 120 6.96 -40.98 -24.29
C LEU A 120 6.33 -41.45 -25.61
N ASP A 121 6.02 -40.55 -26.54
CA ASP A 121 5.51 -40.93 -27.87
C ASP A 121 6.54 -41.76 -28.67
N LEU A 122 7.85 -41.52 -28.48
CA LEU A 122 8.92 -42.36 -29.06
C LEU A 122 9.06 -43.73 -28.37
N GLU A 123 8.72 -43.87 -27.09
CA GLU A 123 8.75 -45.16 -26.37
C GLU A 123 7.42 -45.94 -26.43
N GLU A 124 6.29 -45.29 -26.75
CA GLU A 124 4.97 -45.92 -26.99
C GLU A 124 5.02 -46.89 -28.21
N GLY A 125 6.05 -46.77 -29.06
CA GLY A 125 6.35 -47.74 -30.12
C GLY A 125 6.95 -49.08 -29.66
N GLY A 126 7.23 -49.30 -28.36
CA GLY A 126 7.76 -50.59 -27.88
C GLY A 126 8.36 -50.67 -26.47
N GLY A 127 7.92 -49.88 -25.49
CA GLY A 127 8.51 -49.85 -24.14
C GLY A 127 8.15 -51.05 -23.23
N SER A 128 9.14 -51.91 -22.95
CA SER A 128 9.06 -52.99 -21.96
C SER A 128 8.77 -52.47 -20.53
N GLN A 129 8.10 -53.27 -19.69
CA GLN A 129 7.76 -52.99 -18.29
C GLN A 129 8.94 -52.41 -17.46
N GLU A 130 10.16 -52.79 -17.80
CA GLU A 130 11.40 -52.31 -17.20
C GLU A 130 11.63 -50.79 -17.39
N GLN A 131 11.27 -50.23 -18.56
CA GLN A 131 11.37 -48.79 -18.81
C GLN A 131 10.36 -47.99 -17.98
N SER A 132 9.15 -48.54 -17.78
CA SER A 132 8.15 -47.94 -16.89
C SER A 132 8.67 -47.85 -15.44
N LEU A 133 9.33 -48.90 -14.95
CA LEU A 133 9.91 -48.92 -13.60
C LEU A 133 11.09 -47.94 -13.47
N LEU A 134 11.93 -47.83 -14.49
CA LEU A 134 13.01 -46.84 -14.51
C LEU A 134 12.48 -45.40 -14.52
N LYS A 135 11.38 -45.15 -15.23
CA LYS A 135 10.67 -43.86 -15.24
C LYS A 135 10.07 -43.54 -13.87
N GLU A 136 9.45 -44.52 -13.20
CA GLU A 136 8.94 -44.36 -11.84
C GLU A 136 10.08 -44.02 -10.87
N ARG A 137 11.18 -44.75 -10.93
CA ARG A 137 12.36 -44.48 -10.09
C ARG A 137 12.92 -43.08 -10.32
N ALA A 138 13.00 -42.63 -11.57
CA ALA A 138 13.44 -41.26 -11.88
C ALA A 138 12.48 -40.20 -11.33
N THR A 139 11.17 -40.48 -11.36
CA THR A 139 10.13 -39.59 -10.80
C THR A 139 10.20 -39.54 -9.27
N LEU A 140 10.37 -40.68 -8.62
CA LEU A 140 10.58 -40.76 -7.17
C LEU A 140 11.84 -40.01 -6.73
N MET A 141 12.95 -40.17 -7.45
CA MET A 141 14.20 -39.47 -7.11
C MET A 141 14.06 -37.94 -7.24
N ARG A 142 13.35 -37.47 -8.28
CA ARG A 142 13.02 -36.03 -8.41
C ARG A 142 12.12 -35.53 -7.27
N SER A 143 11.08 -36.31 -6.92
CA SER A 143 10.17 -35.97 -5.82
C SER A 143 10.90 -35.90 -4.48
N THR A 144 11.85 -36.81 -4.23
CA THR A 144 12.67 -36.79 -3.00
C THR A 144 13.49 -35.52 -2.89
N GLY A 145 14.13 -35.06 -3.98
CA GLY A 145 14.92 -33.83 -3.96
C GLY A 145 14.08 -32.56 -3.73
N GLN A 146 12.84 -32.55 -4.22
CA GLN A 146 11.90 -31.46 -3.94
C GLN A 146 11.48 -31.42 -2.46
N ILE A 147 11.28 -32.59 -1.83
CA ILE A 147 10.99 -32.70 -0.41
C ILE A 147 12.16 -32.18 0.43
N ASP A 148 13.39 -32.52 0.06
CA ASP A 148 14.60 -32.01 0.74
C ASP A 148 14.70 -30.47 0.64
N GLY A 149 14.33 -29.90 -0.51
CA GLY A 149 14.23 -28.45 -0.69
C GLY A 149 13.18 -27.80 0.23
N VAL A 150 12.01 -28.41 0.37
CA VAL A 150 10.96 -27.95 1.28
C VAL A 150 11.41 -28.06 2.75
N ILE A 151 12.13 -29.12 3.13
CA ILE A 151 12.71 -29.28 4.47
C ILE A 151 13.73 -28.19 4.75
N SER A 152 14.64 -27.92 3.80
CA SER A 152 15.65 -26.86 3.91
C SER A 152 15.00 -25.48 4.08
N GLN A 153 14.00 -25.15 3.26
CA GLN A 153 13.25 -23.90 3.37
C GLN A 153 12.48 -23.79 4.70
N ALA A 154 11.93 -24.90 5.20
CA ALA A 154 11.27 -24.93 6.50
C ALA A 154 12.26 -24.70 7.65
N GLN A 155 13.49 -25.24 7.57
CA GLN A 155 14.55 -24.99 8.56
C GLN A 155 15.02 -23.53 8.56
N GLU A 156 15.17 -22.92 7.38
CA GLU A 156 15.49 -21.49 7.25
C GLU A 156 14.39 -20.60 7.84
N THR A 157 13.13 -20.95 7.59
CA THR A 157 11.97 -20.25 8.14
C THR A 157 11.92 -20.39 9.67
N LEU A 158 12.20 -21.58 10.21
CA LEU A 158 12.30 -21.81 11.64
C LEU A 158 13.42 -20.97 12.26
N GLY A 159 14.61 -20.94 11.64
CA GLY A 159 15.73 -20.12 12.08
C GLY A 159 15.37 -18.64 12.13
N THR A 160 14.66 -18.15 11.12
CA THR A 160 14.16 -16.77 11.06
C THR A 160 13.16 -16.48 12.18
N LEU A 161 12.20 -17.38 12.45
CA LEU A 161 11.24 -17.22 13.54
C LEU A 161 11.90 -17.26 14.93
N VAL A 162 12.90 -18.12 15.13
CA VAL A 162 13.69 -18.17 16.37
C VAL A 162 14.48 -16.87 16.56
N PHE A 163 15.10 -16.35 15.50
CA PHE A 163 15.79 -15.06 15.52
C PHE A 163 14.84 -13.90 15.83
N GLN A 164 13.65 -13.87 15.21
CA GLN A 164 12.60 -12.91 15.51
C GLN A 164 12.16 -13.00 16.99
N ARG A 165 11.92 -14.20 17.53
CA ARG A 165 11.59 -14.41 18.96
C ARG A 165 12.71 -13.91 19.89
N SER A 166 13.97 -14.16 19.55
CA SER A 166 15.12 -13.67 20.33
C SER A 166 15.18 -12.15 20.33
N THR A 167 14.91 -11.52 19.19
CA THR A 167 14.83 -10.06 19.05
C THR A 167 13.71 -9.48 19.93
N PHE A 168 12.52 -10.07 19.92
CA PHE A 168 11.41 -9.66 20.79
C PHE A 168 11.69 -9.90 22.28
N GLY A 169 12.37 -10.99 22.64
CA GLY A 169 12.82 -11.24 24.02
C GLY A 169 13.80 -10.16 24.52
N GLY A 170 14.67 -9.67 23.65
CA GLY A 170 15.57 -8.55 23.94
C GLY A 170 14.88 -7.17 24.03
N ILE A 171 13.67 -7.00 23.48
CA ILE A 171 12.92 -5.75 23.60
C ILE A 171 12.39 -5.58 25.03
N ASN A 172 11.98 -6.65 25.72
CA ASN A 172 11.57 -6.56 27.13
C ASN A 172 12.71 -6.12 28.06
N SER A 173 13.95 -6.57 27.80
CA SER A 173 15.12 -6.15 28.59
C SER A 173 15.55 -4.70 28.30
N LYS A 174 15.35 -4.21 27.07
CA LYS A 174 15.54 -2.78 26.73
C LYS A 174 14.43 -1.89 27.30
N LEU A 175 13.17 -2.33 27.27
CA LEU A 175 12.03 -1.59 27.84
C LEU A 175 12.17 -1.44 29.37
N THR A 176 12.58 -2.49 30.08
CA THR A 176 12.87 -2.44 31.52
C THR A 176 14.06 -1.53 31.86
N ASN A 177 15.10 -1.51 31.02
CA ASN A 177 16.24 -0.60 31.21
C ASN A 177 15.87 0.87 30.93
N VAL A 178 15.02 1.15 29.92
CA VAL A 178 14.48 2.49 29.65
C VAL A 178 13.55 2.95 30.79
N SER A 179 12.73 2.06 31.38
CA SER A 179 11.92 2.37 32.57
C SER A 179 12.77 2.75 33.79
N SER A 180 14.00 2.25 33.90
CA SER A 180 14.93 2.61 34.98
C SER A 180 15.66 3.94 34.78
N ARG A 181 15.52 4.55 33.58
CA ARG A 181 16.15 5.81 33.18
C ARG A 181 15.17 6.96 32.94
N LEU A 182 13.86 6.72 33.04
CA LEU A 182 12.85 7.77 33.04
C LEU A 182 12.54 8.15 34.50
N PRO A 183 13.01 9.30 35.01
CA PRO A 183 12.51 9.82 36.27
C PRO A 183 11.01 10.08 36.13
N THR A 184 10.24 9.56 37.08
CA THR A 184 8.79 9.67 37.24
C THR A 184 8.30 11.08 36.91
N VAL A 185 7.66 11.26 35.75
CA VAL A 185 6.96 12.50 35.41
C VAL A 185 5.58 12.46 36.08
N SER A 186 5.57 12.59 37.40
CA SER A 186 4.35 12.74 38.21
C SER A 186 4.37 14.06 39.00
N GLU A 187 4.72 15.13 38.32
CA GLU A 187 4.57 16.50 38.82
C GLU A 187 4.38 17.37 37.58
N GLN A 188 3.48 18.36 37.63
CA GLN A 188 3.05 19.21 36.51
C GLN A 188 1.84 18.74 35.67
N HIS A 189 0.79 18.26 36.33
CA HIS A 189 -0.59 18.49 35.85
C HIS A 189 -1.51 18.70 37.07
N SER A 190 -1.25 19.75 37.85
CA SER A 190 -2.12 20.18 38.95
C SER A 190 -2.35 21.70 38.98
N LEU A 191 -2.30 22.38 37.84
CA LEU A 191 -2.62 23.82 37.74
C LEU A 191 -3.24 24.17 36.37
N SER A 192 -4.35 23.53 35.99
CA SER A 192 -5.35 24.14 35.09
C SER A 192 -6.63 23.31 35.09
N ASN A 193 -7.30 23.25 36.23
CA ASN A 193 -8.73 22.92 36.32
C ASN A 193 -9.22 23.49 37.66
N LYS A 194 -9.65 24.76 37.62
CA LYS A 194 -10.25 25.42 38.78
C LYS A 194 -11.36 26.38 38.34
N GLU A 195 -12.38 25.80 37.74
CA GLU A 195 -13.79 26.19 37.89
C GLU A 195 -14.50 24.85 38.16
N GLU A 196 -15.34 24.61 39.17
CA GLU A 196 -16.29 25.47 39.85
C GLU A 196 -16.81 24.67 41.07
N LYS A 197 -16.75 25.19 42.30
CA LYS A 197 -17.62 24.74 43.41
C LYS A 197 -17.71 25.74 44.56
N ILE A 198 -18.81 26.48 44.58
CA ILE A 198 -19.71 26.85 45.70
C ILE A 198 -19.05 27.21 47.06
N ASP A 199 -19.18 28.48 47.50
CA ASP A 199 -19.92 28.92 48.70
C ASP A 199 -19.48 30.31 49.21
N GLY A 200 -20.46 31.17 49.49
CA GLY A 200 -20.39 32.07 50.65
C GLY A 200 -20.28 33.58 50.42
N HIS A 201 -21.38 34.27 50.76
CA HIS A 201 -21.45 35.58 51.43
C HIS A 201 -21.36 36.88 50.60
N ASN A 202 -22.55 37.52 50.52
CA ASN A 202 -22.81 38.92 50.86
C ASN A 202 -21.81 39.99 50.39
N HIS A 203 -22.19 40.80 49.41
CA HIS A 203 -22.68 42.15 49.70
C HIS A 203 -23.28 42.79 48.44
N SER A 204 -24.46 43.40 48.63
CA SER A 204 -25.00 44.57 47.94
C SER A 204 -24.13 45.20 46.86
N PHE A 205 -24.68 45.41 45.66
CA PHE A 205 -24.88 46.76 45.09
C PHE A 205 -25.54 46.65 43.70
N ILE A 206 -26.85 46.93 43.69
CA ILE A 206 -27.51 47.86 42.75
C ILE A 206 -27.02 47.84 41.30
N SER A 207 -27.84 47.30 40.38
CA SER A 207 -28.43 48.12 39.31
C SER A 207 -29.53 47.34 38.60
N CYS A 208 -30.76 47.56 39.05
CA CYS A 208 -31.96 47.26 38.31
C CYS A 208 -32.20 48.44 37.36
N PHE A 209 -31.98 48.26 36.06
CA PHE A 209 -32.48 49.20 35.04
C PHE A 209 -33.26 48.43 33.97
N GLY A 210 -34.57 48.62 34.01
CA GLY A 210 -35.47 48.39 32.89
C GLY A 210 -35.93 46.95 32.68
N LEU A 211 -37.15 46.64 33.10
CA LEU A 211 -38.25 46.46 32.15
C LEU A 211 -39.57 46.10 32.86
N HIS A 212 -40.52 47.02 32.66
CA HIS A 212 -41.92 46.77 32.36
C HIS A 212 -42.79 45.96 33.34
N VAL A 213 -43.53 46.75 34.12
CA VAL A 213 -44.85 46.48 34.69
C VAL A 213 -45.80 45.88 33.66
N SER A 214 -46.46 44.77 33.99
CA SER A 214 -47.83 44.45 33.57
C SER A 214 -48.43 43.37 34.46
N ASN A 215 -49.49 43.77 35.19
CA ASN A 215 -50.61 43.01 35.73
C ASN A 215 -50.34 41.77 36.61
N LEU A 216 -50.58 41.93 37.91
CA LEU A 216 -51.10 40.87 38.75
C LEU A 216 -52.40 41.35 39.39
N ASP A 217 -53.49 40.68 39.00
CA ASP A 217 -54.82 40.79 39.56
C ASP A 217 -54.80 40.58 41.08
N LEU A 218 -55.50 41.50 41.76
CA LEU A 218 -55.82 41.43 43.17
C LEU A 218 -57.15 40.68 43.33
N LEU A 219 -57.26 39.92 44.41
CA LEU A 219 -58.49 39.71 45.21
C LEU A 219 -59.30 38.41 45.00
N VAL A 220 -58.92 37.37 45.75
CA VAL A 220 -59.79 36.47 46.54
C VAL A 220 -58.89 36.08 47.73
N ASP A 221 -59.10 36.39 49.00
CA ASP A 221 -60.28 36.53 49.87
C ASP A 221 -59.99 37.66 50.90
#